data_AF-A2F736-F1
#
_entry.id   AF-A2F736-F1
#
_cell.length_a   1.000
_cell.length_b   1.000
_cell.length_c   1.000
_cell.angle_alpha   90.00
_cell.angle_beta   90.00
_cell.angle_gamma   90.00
#
_symmetry.space_group_name_H-M   'P 1'
#
loop_
_entity.id
_entity.type
_entity.pdbx_description
1 polymer ?
#
loop_
_entity_poly.entity_id
_entity_poly.type
_entity_poly.pdbx_seq_one_letter_code
_entity_poly.pdbx_strand_id
1 'polypeptide(L)'
;MIDNLVCYFPPSLNFQRNEEGFCIAELDTDFEIRENDVQYMIMYDQIGKFKEYIAQNPIPDIKEIVKSSIVGNIIDQCAYYGSVNIFYFLHQTYNLSSNSTLENAIIGRNADIINESLKASSINNHCIRNAIVSHNNQFIAYMFEKNLININKINLNDIMDDDEVIYSQNIKSMFLFFEKNKNSIVPWCSSYPLSIELIKNEELDFSKLGRFYKSILYYIIL
;
A
#
# COMPACT_ATOMS: atom_id res chain seq x y z
N MET A 1 -0.74 -18.57 -6.70
CA MET A 1 -2.04 -17.99 -6.29
C MET A 1 -1.72 -16.66 -5.65
N ILE A 2 -1.34 -15.68 -6.49
CA ILE A 2 -1.03 -14.30 -6.10
C ILE A 2 -2.13 -13.46 -6.77
N ASP A 3 -3.36 -13.68 -6.35
CA ASP A 3 -4.48 -12.87 -6.80
C ASP A 3 -4.66 -11.75 -5.78
N ASN A 4 -4.58 -10.50 -6.26
CA ASN A 4 -4.75 -9.24 -5.54
C ASN A 4 -3.49 -8.55 -4.98
N LEU A 5 -2.42 -8.45 -5.78
CA LEU A 5 -1.58 -7.26 -5.71
C LEU A 5 -2.38 -6.10 -6.30
N VAL A 6 -3.05 -5.34 -5.43
CA VAL A 6 -3.62 -4.04 -5.81
C VAL A 6 -2.43 -3.13 -6.10
N CYS A 7 -2.02 -3.06 -7.36
CA CYS A 7 -1.13 -2.01 -7.82
C CYS A 7 -1.87 -0.69 -7.59
N TYR A 8 -1.34 0.14 -6.70
CA TYR A 8 -1.92 1.43 -6.35
C TYR A 8 -1.99 2.44 -7.46
N PHE A 9 -1.25 2.17 -8.52
CA PHE A 9 -1.31 2.90 -9.74
C PHE A 9 -1.36 1.83 -10.82
N PRO A 10 -2.54 1.60 -11.44
CA PRO A 10 -2.56 0.77 -12.63
C PRO A 10 -1.61 1.40 -13.67
N PRO A 11 -1.03 0.62 -14.59
CA PRO A 11 -0.49 1.17 -15.83
C PRO A 11 -1.51 2.14 -16.41
N SER A 12 -1.07 3.19 -17.12
CA SER A 12 -1.98 4.17 -17.73
C SER A 12 -3.13 3.43 -18.41
N LEU A 13 -4.38 3.64 -17.97
CA LEU A 13 -5.53 3.09 -18.67
C LEU A 13 -5.88 4.08 -19.80
N ASN A 14 -5.74 3.63 -21.04
CA ASN A 14 -6.24 4.36 -22.19
C ASN A 14 -7.71 3.96 -22.41
N PHE A 15 -8.58 4.95 -22.52
CA PHE A 15 -10.00 4.71 -22.77
C PHE A 15 -10.32 5.08 -24.21
N GLN A 16 -10.88 4.13 -24.96
CA GLN A 16 -11.36 4.35 -26.32
C GLN A 16 -12.80 3.86 -26.46
N ARG A 17 -13.55 4.39 -27.44
CA ARG A 17 -14.87 3.86 -27.80
C ARG A 17 -14.76 3.02 -29.06
N ASN A 18 -15.33 1.81 -29.02
CA ASN A 18 -15.45 1.00 -30.23
C ASN A 18 -16.62 1.47 -31.11
N GLU A 19 -16.70 0.89 -32.32
CA GLU A 19 -17.75 1.21 -33.30
C GLU A 19 -19.18 0.93 -32.81
N GLU A 20 -19.31 0.01 -31.84
CA GLU A 20 -20.59 -0.34 -31.19
C GLU A 20 -20.94 0.59 -30.01
N GLY A 21 -20.08 1.56 -29.68
CA GLY A 21 -20.31 2.55 -28.64
C GLY A 21 -19.90 2.14 -27.22
N PHE A 22 -19.25 0.99 -27.04
CA PHE A 22 -18.69 0.57 -25.75
C PHE A 22 -17.37 1.28 -25.45
N CYS A 23 -17.18 1.70 -24.20
CA CYS A 23 -15.88 2.17 -23.71
C CYS A 23 -14.98 0.96 -23.42
N ILE A 24 -13.88 0.83 -24.17
CA ILE A 24 -12.82 -0.14 -23.95
C ILE A 24 -11.70 0.55 -23.17
N ALA A 25 -11.30 -0.10 -22.08
CA ALA A 25 -10.07 0.24 -21.37
C ALA A 25 -8.93 -0.63 -21.93
N GLU A 26 -7.93 0.00 -22.52
CA GLU A 26 -6.67 -0.64 -22.89
C GLU A 26 -5.61 -0.29 -21.84
N LEU A 27 -4.92 -1.31 -21.36
CA LEU A 27 -3.71 -1.13 -20.58
C LEU A 27 -2.64 -0.52 -21.49
N ASP A 28 -2.06 0.59 -21.08
CA ASP A 28 -0.88 1.15 -21.73
C ASP A 28 0.26 0.11 -21.64
N THR A 29 0.59 -0.44 -22.81
CA THR A 29 1.55 -1.53 -22.99
C THR A 29 2.98 -1.01 -23.14
N ASP A 30 3.21 0.31 -23.13
CA ASP A 30 4.57 0.89 -23.19
C ASP A 30 5.42 0.53 -21.95
N PHE A 31 4.83 -0.14 -20.95
CA PHE A 31 5.51 -0.75 -19.81
C PHE A 31 5.66 -2.28 -19.97
N GLU A 32 6.24 -2.74 -21.08
CA GLU A 32 6.63 -4.16 -21.22
C GLU A 32 7.84 -4.50 -20.34
N ILE A 33 7.60 -5.23 -19.24
CA ILE A 33 8.67 -5.85 -18.45
C ILE A 33 9.05 -7.18 -19.11
N ARG A 34 10.26 -7.29 -19.65
CA ARG A 34 10.75 -8.50 -20.34
C ARG A 34 11.35 -9.49 -19.33
N GLU A 35 11.31 -10.79 -19.65
CA GLU A 35 11.79 -11.86 -18.76
C GLU A 35 13.27 -11.75 -18.33
N ASN A 36 14.07 -11.00 -19.09
CA ASN A 36 15.49 -10.78 -18.81
C ASN A 36 15.77 -9.42 -18.16
N ASP A 37 14.75 -8.61 -17.87
CA ASP A 37 14.91 -7.33 -17.22
C ASP A 37 15.13 -7.51 -15.71
N VAL A 38 15.97 -6.67 -15.11
CA VAL A 38 16.23 -6.72 -13.66
C VAL A 38 14.94 -6.57 -12.84
N GLN A 39 13.96 -5.79 -13.34
CA GLN A 39 12.66 -5.64 -12.69
C GLN A 39 11.87 -6.96 -12.70
N TYR A 40 11.94 -7.74 -13.79
CA TYR A 40 11.34 -9.08 -13.84
C TYR A 40 12.00 -10.01 -12.83
N MET A 41 13.33 -9.98 -12.75
CA MET A 41 14.08 -10.78 -11.78
C MET A 41 13.68 -10.45 -10.34
N ILE A 42 13.49 -9.17 -10.02
CA ILE A 42 13.01 -8.73 -8.71
C ILE A 42 11.58 -9.23 -8.51
N MET A 43 10.65 -8.89 -9.41
CA MET A 43 9.23 -9.21 -9.28
C MET A 43 8.95 -10.71 -9.06
N TYR A 44 9.74 -11.58 -9.68
CA TYR A 44 9.63 -13.03 -9.53
C TYR A 44 10.68 -13.66 -8.60
N ASP A 45 11.38 -12.84 -7.81
CA ASP A 45 12.40 -13.24 -6.83
C ASP A 45 13.46 -14.22 -7.38
N GLN A 46 13.90 -14.00 -8.62
CA GLN A 46 14.86 -14.83 -9.34
C GLN A 46 16.31 -14.58 -8.87
N ILE A 47 16.60 -14.85 -7.59
CA ILE A 47 17.88 -14.54 -6.93
C ILE A 47 19.12 -15.05 -7.67
N GLY A 48 19.03 -16.22 -8.33
CA GLY A 48 20.13 -16.76 -9.13
C GLY A 48 20.52 -15.83 -10.28
N LYS A 49 19.56 -15.53 -11.17
CA LYS A 49 19.75 -14.60 -12.29
C LYS A 49 20.11 -13.20 -11.81
N PHE A 50 19.50 -12.75 -10.70
CA PHE A 50 19.79 -11.45 -10.12
C PHE A 50 21.26 -11.33 -9.71
N LYS A 51 21.83 -12.34 -9.05
CA LYS A 51 23.26 -12.35 -8.66
C LYS A 51 24.19 -12.32 -9.87
N GLU A 52 23.85 -13.03 -10.93
CA GLU A 52 24.60 -12.98 -12.20
C GLU A 52 24.52 -11.59 -12.83
N TYR A 53 23.34 -10.97 -12.81
CA TYR A 53 23.10 -9.63 -13.36
C TYR A 53 23.92 -8.56 -12.63
N ILE A 54 23.87 -8.51 -11.29
CA ILE A 54 24.59 -7.49 -10.51
C ILE A 54 26.11 -7.67 -10.53
N ALA A 55 26.61 -8.87 -10.81
CA ALA A 55 28.04 -9.11 -10.99
C ALA A 55 28.56 -8.41 -12.26
N GLN A 56 27.68 -8.20 -13.24
CA GLN A 56 27.97 -7.48 -14.49
C GLN A 56 27.52 -6.01 -14.45
N ASN A 57 26.57 -5.66 -13.58
CA ASN A 57 25.96 -4.34 -13.47
C ASN A 57 25.92 -3.87 -11.99
N PRO A 58 26.91 -3.10 -11.51
CA PRO A 58 26.96 -2.64 -10.12
C PRO A 58 25.72 -1.84 -9.68
N ILE A 59 25.34 -1.94 -8.40
CA ILE A 59 24.12 -1.33 -7.83
C ILE A 59 23.93 0.18 -8.10
N PRO A 60 24.97 1.04 -8.05
CA PRO A 60 24.82 2.45 -8.42
C PRO A 60 24.20 2.62 -9.80
N ASP A 61 24.56 1.77 -10.76
CA ASP A 61 24.07 1.81 -12.13
C ASP A 61 22.62 1.26 -12.22
N ILE A 62 22.26 0.29 -11.35
CA ILE A 62 20.90 -0.27 -11.31
C ILE A 62 19.86 0.77 -10.87
N LYS A 63 20.23 1.72 -10.00
CA LYS A 63 19.31 2.79 -9.56
C LYS A 63 18.80 3.63 -10.74
N GLU A 64 19.58 3.76 -11.81
CA GLU A 64 19.20 4.50 -13.02
C GLU A 64 18.40 3.63 -14.00
N ILE A 65 18.62 2.31 -13.98
CA ILE A 65 17.97 1.33 -14.87
C ILE A 65 16.54 1.07 -14.43
N VAL A 66 16.30 0.94 -13.12
CA VAL A 66 14.94 0.65 -12.65
C VAL A 66 14.14 1.94 -12.51
N LYS A 67 13.65 2.43 -13.65
CA LYS A 67 12.62 3.47 -13.71
C LYS A 67 11.26 2.90 -13.30
N SER A 68 11.14 2.45 -12.06
CA SER A 68 9.82 2.44 -11.44
C SER A 68 9.55 3.87 -11.01
N SER A 69 8.65 4.56 -11.71
CA SER A 69 8.17 5.89 -11.31
C SER A 69 7.43 5.88 -9.97
N ILE A 70 7.22 4.70 -9.38
CA ILE A 70 6.33 4.46 -8.23
C ILE A 70 7.10 3.99 -6.99
N VAL A 71 8.15 3.17 -7.15
CA VAL A 71 8.84 2.50 -6.04
C VAL A 71 10.32 2.84 -6.08
N GLY A 72 10.85 3.30 -4.93
CA GLY A 72 12.17 3.92 -4.79
C GLY A 72 13.36 3.06 -5.20
N ASN A 73 14.32 2.88 -4.28
CA ASN A 73 15.54 2.15 -4.62
C ASN A 73 15.27 0.62 -4.74
N ILE A 74 16.24 -0.13 -5.24
CA ILE A 74 16.11 -1.57 -5.51
C ILE A 74 15.62 -2.41 -4.30
N ILE A 75 16.01 -2.07 -3.07
CA ILE A 75 15.54 -2.79 -1.87
C ILE A 75 14.07 -2.52 -1.57
N ASP A 76 13.59 -1.31 -1.87
CA ASP A 76 12.20 -0.92 -1.70
C ASP A 76 11.32 -1.64 -2.71
N GLN A 77 11.83 -1.88 -3.91
CA GLN A 77 11.16 -2.70 -4.91
C GLN A 77 11.07 -4.16 -4.51
N CYS A 78 12.15 -4.73 -3.95
CA CYS A 78 12.09 -6.07 -3.38
C CYS A 78 11.04 -6.15 -2.26
N ALA A 79 10.96 -5.11 -1.42
CA ALA A 79 9.95 -5.04 -0.37
C ALA A 79 8.51 -4.94 -0.93
N TYR A 80 8.32 -4.11 -1.95
CA TYR A 80 7.03 -3.92 -2.63
C TYR A 80 6.55 -5.19 -3.33
N TYR A 81 7.41 -5.89 -4.08
CA TYR A 81 7.05 -7.12 -4.78
C TYR A 81 7.09 -8.37 -3.89
N GLY A 82 7.59 -8.26 -2.66
CA GLY A 82 7.73 -9.39 -1.74
C GLY A 82 8.87 -10.35 -2.11
N SER A 83 9.92 -9.86 -2.77
CA SER A 83 11.09 -10.61 -3.24
C SER A 83 12.05 -10.92 -2.09
N VAL A 84 11.67 -11.86 -1.23
CA VAL A 84 12.36 -12.15 0.04
C VAL A 84 13.83 -12.50 -0.16
N ASN A 85 14.14 -13.36 -1.13
CA ASN A 85 15.51 -13.84 -1.31
C ASN A 85 16.45 -12.72 -1.79
N ILE A 86 15.99 -11.90 -2.74
CA ILE A 86 16.75 -10.74 -3.22
C ILE A 86 16.83 -9.66 -2.13
N PHE A 87 15.75 -9.41 -1.39
CA PHE A 87 15.73 -8.47 -0.27
C PHE A 87 16.82 -8.81 0.76
N TYR A 88 16.86 -10.04 1.28
CA TYR A 88 17.86 -10.43 2.28
C TYR A 88 19.28 -10.39 1.73
N PHE A 89 19.48 -10.80 0.47
CA PHE A 89 20.78 -10.69 -0.17
C PHE A 89 21.28 -9.23 -0.21
N LEU A 90 20.44 -8.29 -0.64
CA LEU A 90 20.77 -6.87 -0.68
C LEU A 90 20.96 -6.27 0.72
N HIS A 91 20.06 -6.60 1.65
CA HIS A 91 20.12 -6.12 3.02
C HIS A 91 21.40 -6.55 3.73
N GLN A 92 21.78 -7.82 3.64
CA GLN A 92 22.99 -8.35 4.28
C GLN A 92 24.27 -7.81 3.65
N THR A 93 24.28 -7.59 2.34
CA THR A 93 25.48 -7.16 1.61
C THR A 93 25.72 -5.67 1.74
N TYR A 94 24.65 -4.85 1.77
CA TYR A 94 24.75 -3.40 1.63
C TYR A 94 24.03 -2.59 2.72
N ASN A 95 23.29 -3.25 3.63
CA ASN A 95 22.56 -2.62 4.73
C ASN A 95 21.62 -1.49 4.31
N LEU A 96 20.84 -1.69 3.24
CA LEU A 96 20.08 -0.63 2.55
C LEU A 96 18.66 -0.35 3.12
N SER A 97 18.31 -0.79 4.33
CA SER A 97 16.94 -0.63 4.86
C SER A 97 16.66 0.78 5.40
N SER A 98 15.47 1.31 5.12
CA SER A 98 14.97 2.59 5.63
C SER A 98 13.45 2.54 5.88
N ASN A 99 12.86 3.63 6.39
CA ASN A 99 11.40 3.72 6.55
C ASN A 99 10.65 3.50 5.21
N SER A 100 11.21 3.95 4.08
CA SER A 100 10.65 3.69 2.74
C SER A 100 10.53 2.19 2.46
N THR A 101 11.52 1.41 2.91
CA THR A 101 11.53 -0.04 2.76
C THR A 101 10.41 -0.69 3.56
N LEU A 102 10.18 -0.24 4.81
CA LEU A 102 9.05 -0.71 5.61
C LEU A 102 7.70 -0.33 4.98
N GLU A 103 7.56 0.89 4.50
CA GLU A 103 6.33 1.39 3.85
C GLU A 103 5.98 0.55 2.61
N ASN A 104 6.98 0.18 1.80
CA ASN A 104 6.82 -0.69 0.65
C ASN A 104 6.56 -2.15 1.04
N ALA A 105 7.23 -2.65 2.09
CA ALA A 105 7.01 -4.01 2.62
C ALA A 105 5.56 -4.20 3.08
N ILE A 106 4.96 -3.17 3.68
CA ILE A 106 3.56 -3.18 4.11
C ILE A 106 2.62 -3.33 2.91
N ILE A 107 2.91 -2.67 1.78
CA ILE A 107 2.15 -2.82 0.53
C ILE A 107 2.35 -4.23 -0.06
N GLY A 108 3.60 -4.71 -0.08
CA GLY A 108 3.95 -6.04 -0.58
C GLY A 108 3.43 -7.19 0.28
N ARG A 109 3.00 -6.90 1.51
CA ARG A 109 2.36 -7.85 2.45
C ARG A 109 3.20 -9.09 2.77
N ASN A 110 4.51 -9.00 2.61
CA ASN A 110 5.42 -10.07 2.97
C ASN A 110 5.87 -9.93 4.43
N ALA A 111 5.40 -10.84 5.29
CA ALA A 111 5.64 -10.78 6.73
C ALA A 111 7.14 -10.83 7.11
N ASP A 112 7.95 -11.59 6.38
CA ASP A 112 9.39 -11.71 6.67
C ASP A 112 10.10 -10.37 6.42
N ILE A 113 9.81 -9.71 5.30
CA ILE A 113 10.37 -8.40 4.97
C ILE A 113 9.87 -7.32 5.94
N ILE A 114 8.57 -7.33 6.28
CA ILE A 114 7.99 -6.39 7.25
C ILE A 114 8.69 -6.54 8.60
N ASN A 115 8.82 -7.76 9.11
CA ASN A 115 9.43 -8.03 10.40
C ASN A 115 10.91 -7.64 10.43
N GLU A 116 11.65 -7.89 9.36
CA GLU A 116 13.05 -7.45 9.25
C GLU A 116 13.15 -5.92 9.24
N SER A 117 12.32 -5.26 8.43
CA SER A 117 12.34 -3.80 8.27
C SER A 117 11.97 -3.07 9.58
N LEU A 118 11.06 -3.64 10.38
CA LEU A 118 10.68 -3.12 11.70
C LEU A 118 11.81 -3.11 12.73
N LYS A 119 12.90 -3.87 12.53
CA LYS A 119 14.05 -3.84 13.45
C LYS A 119 14.84 -2.53 13.37
N ALA A 120 14.83 -1.88 12.20
CA ALA A 120 15.59 -0.66 11.94
C ALA A 120 14.70 0.57 11.71
N SER A 121 13.40 0.37 11.47
CA SER A 121 12.42 1.40 11.09
C SER A 121 11.26 1.47 12.08
N SER A 122 10.57 2.61 12.11
CA SER A 122 9.40 2.82 12.98
C SER A 122 8.14 3.06 12.15
N ILE A 123 7.00 2.60 12.65
CA ILE A 123 5.70 2.81 11.98
C ILE A 123 5.37 4.30 11.98
N ASN A 124 5.23 4.87 10.80
CA ASN A 124 4.83 6.26 10.58
C ASN A 124 3.43 6.33 9.92
N ASN A 125 2.98 7.54 9.61
CA ASN A 125 1.68 7.76 8.98
C ASN A 125 1.57 7.09 7.59
N HIS A 126 2.65 7.07 6.80
CA HIS A 126 2.68 6.39 5.51
C HIS A 126 2.49 4.87 5.65
N CYS A 127 3.09 4.25 6.67
CA CYS A 127 2.87 2.84 6.99
C CYS A 127 1.39 2.54 7.27
N ILE A 128 0.71 3.39 8.05
CA ILE A 128 -0.71 3.22 8.38
C ILE A 128 -1.58 3.37 7.13
N ARG A 129 -1.35 4.44 6.35
CA ARG A 129 -2.02 4.68 5.06
C ARG A 129 -1.86 3.46 4.17
N ASN A 130 -0.63 3.04 3.91
CA ASN A 130 -0.30 1.93 3.03
C ASN A 130 -0.96 0.63 3.51
N ALA A 131 -1.01 0.36 4.81
CA ALA A 131 -1.67 -0.83 5.34
C ALA A 131 -3.19 -0.83 5.05
N ILE A 132 -3.85 0.31 5.23
CA ILE A 132 -5.29 0.48 4.96
C ILE A 132 -5.54 0.28 3.48
N VAL A 133 -4.84 1.01 2.64
CA VAL A 133 -5.22 1.11 1.25
C VAL A 133 -4.86 -0.16 0.45
N SER A 134 -3.98 -1.03 1.01
CA SER A 134 -3.44 -2.25 0.35
C SER A 134 -4.14 -3.50 0.84
N HIS A 135 -5.14 -3.30 1.70
CA HIS A 135 -5.84 -4.36 2.41
C HIS A 135 -4.90 -5.26 3.21
N ASN A 136 -3.78 -4.72 3.73
CA ASN A 136 -2.93 -5.41 4.68
C ASN A 136 -3.55 -5.41 6.09
N ASN A 137 -4.76 -5.95 6.18
CA ASN A 137 -5.55 -6.02 7.40
C ASN A 137 -4.90 -6.88 8.49
N GLN A 138 -4.06 -7.84 8.10
CA GLN A 138 -3.26 -8.62 9.04
C GLN A 138 -2.23 -7.72 9.74
N PHE A 139 -1.55 -6.84 9.00
CA PHE A 139 -0.64 -5.88 9.60
C PHE A 139 -1.37 -4.85 10.47
N ILE A 140 -2.54 -4.35 10.05
CA ILE A 140 -3.37 -3.47 10.88
C ILE A 140 -3.73 -4.13 12.21
N ALA A 141 -4.23 -5.37 12.17
CA ALA A 141 -4.53 -6.14 13.38
C ALA A 141 -3.28 -6.32 14.26
N TYR A 142 -2.14 -6.63 13.66
CA TYR A 142 -0.86 -6.76 14.36
C TYR A 142 -0.44 -5.45 15.07
N MET A 143 -0.53 -4.30 14.39
CA MET A 143 -0.20 -2.99 14.99
C MET A 143 -1.04 -2.73 16.24
N PHE A 144 -2.32 -3.09 16.19
CA PHE A 144 -3.25 -2.93 17.30
C PHE A 144 -3.05 -3.96 18.41
N GLU A 145 -2.80 -5.23 18.09
CA GLU A 145 -2.53 -6.28 19.09
C GLU A 145 -1.26 -5.97 19.88
N LYS A 146 -0.21 -5.51 19.21
CA LYS A 146 1.08 -5.18 19.82
C LYS A 146 1.17 -3.75 20.35
N ASN A 147 0.07 -2.98 20.30
CA ASN A 147 0.02 -1.57 20.71
C ASN A 147 1.15 -0.71 20.09
N LEU A 148 1.51 -0.98 18.83
CA LEU A 148 2.57 -0.26 18.13
C LEU A 148 2.17 1.17 17.77
N ILE A 149 0.86 1.43 17.74
CA ILE A 149 0.28 2.73 17.47
C ILE A 149 -0.73 3.10 18.55
N ASN A 150 -0.82 4.40 18.85
CA ASN A 150 -1.87 4.93 19.71
C ASN A 150 -2.97 5.55 18.84
N ILE A 151 -4.09 4.84 18.71
CA ILE A 151 -5.20 5.28 17.86
C ILE A 151 -5.76 6.65 18.25
N ASN A 152 -5.69 7.03 19.52
CA ASN A 152 -6.19 8.33 19.99
C ASN A 152 -5.28 9.50 19.60
N LYS A 153 -4.05 9.22 19.17
CA LYS A 153 -3.10 10.21 18.65
C LYS A 153 -3.06 10.24 17.13
N ILE A 154 -3.82 9.36 16.47
CA ILE A 154 -3.87 9.23 15.03
C ILE A 154 -5.17 9.86 14.53
N ASN A 155 -5.03 10.77 13.59
CA ASN A 155 -6.15 11.30 12.82
C ASN A 155 -5.99 10.83 11.37
N LEU A 156 -6.82 9.88 10.93
CA LEU A 156 -6.72 9.34 9.58
C LEU A 156 -6.95 10.40 8.50
N ASN A 157 -7.67 11.46 8.82
CA ASN A 157 -7.92 12.57 7.90
C ASN A 157 -6.66 13.42 7.63
N ASP A 158 -5.66 13.37 8.51
CA ASP A 158 -4.35 14.01 8.31
C ASP A 158 -3.40 13.10 7.51
N ILE A 159 -3.76 11.83 7.34
CA ILE A 159 -2.88 10.78 6.81
C ILE A 159 -3.30 10.37 5.40
N MET A 160 -4.59 10.45 5.10
CA MET A 160 -5.18 9.95 3.86
C MET A 160 -5.95 11.05 3.13
N ASP A 161 -5.94 10.99 1.81
CA ASP A 161 -6.92 11.72 1.00
C ASP A 161 -8.29 11.03 1.11
N ASP A 162 -9.37 11.82 1.04
CA ASP A 162 -10.74 11.30 1.14
C ASP A 162 -10.99 10.18 0.13
N ASP A 163 -10.49 10.41 -1.08
CA ASP A 163 -10.51 9.48 -2.20
C ASP A 163 -9.87 8.14 -1.84
N GLU A 164 -8.80 8.11 -1.05
CA GLU A 164 -8.10 6.87 -0.75
C GLU A 164 -8.87 5.96 0.20
N VAL A 165 -9.52 6.55 1.22
CA VAL A 165 -10.39 5.79 2.12
C VAL A 165 -11.60 5.25 1.37
N ILE A 166 -12.17 6.06 0.47
CA ILE A 166 -13.35 5.69 -0.31
C ILE A 166 -13.00 4.62 -1.35
N TYR A 167 -11.98 4.86 -2.19
CA TYR A 167 -11.60 3.97 -3.29
C TYR A 167 -10.99 2.67 -2.81
N SER A 168 -10.31 2.64 -1.66
CA SER A 168 -9.81 1.36 -1.12
C SER A 168 -10.96 0.43 -0.73
N GLN A 169 -12.14 0.94 -0.35
CA GLN A 169 -13.26 0.12 0.10
C GLN A 169 -12.85 -0.96 1.12
N ASN A 170 -11.86 -0.68 1.97
CA ASN A 170 -11.34 -1.66 2.91
C ASN A 170 -12.23 -1.76 4.16
N ILE A 171 -13.37 -2.43 4.01
CA ILE A 171 -14.35 -2.63 5.08
C ILE A 171 -13.73 -3.30 6.31
N LYS A 172 -12.77 -4.21 6.13
CA LYS A 172 -12.13 -4.92 7.24
C LYS A 172 -11.22 -4.00 8.06
N SER A 173 -10.52 -3.04 7.44
CA SER A 173 -9.79 -2.03 8.22
C SER A 173 -10.77 -1.16 8.98
N MET A 174 -11.88 -0.72 8.38
CA MET A 174 -12.92 0.06 9.07
C MET A 174 -13.39 -0.64 10.35
N PHE A 175 -13.69 -1.94 10.29
CA PHE A 175 -14.07 -2.71 11.48
C PHE A 175 -12.97 -2.74 12.54
N LEU A 176 -11.71 -3.01 12.15
CA LEU A 176 -10.57 -3.03 13.09
C LEU A 176 -10.37 -1.68 13.79
N PHE A 177 -10.52 -0.58 13.04
CA PHE A 177 -10.42 0.77 13.59
C PHE A 177 -11.60 1.08 14.53
N PHE A 178 -12.82 0.75 14.12
CA PHE A 178 -14.04 0.93 14.92
C PHE A 178 -13.97 0.19 16.26
N GLU A 179 -13.50 -1.06 16.27
CA GLU A 179 -13.31 -1.85 17.49
C GLU A 179 -12.32 -1.21 18.48
N LYS A 180 -11.33 -0.47 17.97
CA LYS A 180 -10.32 0.21 18.81
C LYS A 180 -10.76 1.59 19.28
N ASN A 181 -11.40 2.36 18.41
CA ASN A 181 -11.99 3.64 18.74
C ASN A 181 -13.12 3.91 17.75
N LYS A 182 -14.37 3.89 18.22
CA LYS A 182 -15.55 4.09 17.37
C LYS A 182 -15.50 5.42 16.59
N ASN A 183 -14.88 6.45 17.17
CA ASN A 183 -14.73 7.76 16.55
C ASN A 183 -13.52 7.89 15.61
N SER A 184 -12.70 6.84 15.42
CA SER A 184 -11.59 6.89 14.45
C SER A 184 -12.07 6.73 13.01
N ILE A 185 -13.29 6.23 12.81
CA ILE A 185 -13.87 6.03 11.47
C ILE A 185 -14.71 7.22 10.98
N VAL A 186 -14.95 8.22 11.82
CA VAL A 186 -15.72 9.41 11.46
C VAL A 186 -14.78 10.46 10.84
N PRO A 187 -15.16 11.14 9.75
CA PRO A 187 -16.47 11.11 9.08
C PRO A 187 -16.59 10.15 7.90
N TRP A 188 -15.50 9.50 7.49
CA TRP A 188 -15.45 8.73 6.25
C TRP A 188 -16.25 7.42 6.30
N CYS A 189 -16.67 6.94 7.47
CA CYS A 189 -17.45 5.71 7.59
C CYS A 189 -18.73 5.72 6.76
N SER A 190 -19.36 6.88 6.53
CA SER A 190 -20.60 6.98 5.78
C SER A 190 -20.47 6.70 4.27
N SER A 191 -19.25 6.66 3.72
CA SER A 191 -19.02 6.21 2.33
C SER A 191 -19.19 4.70 2.16
N TYR A 192 -19.32 3.95 3.26
CA TYR A 192 -19.55 2.52 3.25
C TYR A 192 -21.03 2.25 3.53
N PRO A 193 -21.85 1.79 2.56
CA PRO A 193 -23.27 1.51 2.82
C PRO A 193 -23.49 0.55 4.00
N LEU A 194 -22.58 -0.41 4.19
CA LEU A 194 -22.64 -1.38 5.29
C LEU A 194 -22.39 -0.75 6.67
N SER A 195 -21.72 0.40 6.76
CA SER A 195 -21.44 1.05 8.03
C SER A 195 -22.69 1.64 8.67
N ILE A 196 -23.74 1.94 7.90
CA ILE A 196 -24.96 2.58 8.40
C ILE A 196 -25.60 1.74 9.51
N GLU A 197 -25.75 0.43 9.27
CA GLU A 197 -26.29 -0.49 10.28
C GLU A 197 -25.35 -0.65 11.48
N LEU A 198 -24.03 -0.55 11.26
CA LEU A 198 -23.02 -0.62 12.32
C LEU A 198 -23.11 0.59 13.26
N ILE A 199 -23.25 1.80 12.72
CA ILE A 199 -23.16 3.05 13.49
C ILE A 199 -24.50 3.55 14.03
N LYS A 200 -25.63 3.01 13.55
CA LYS A 200 -26.98 3.50 13.86
C LYS A 200 -27.30 3.62 15.35
N ASN A 201 -26.77 2.71 16.16
CA ASN A 201 -27.02 2.66 17.61
C ASN A 201 -25.83 3.13 18.45
N GLU A 202 -24.86 3.79 17.82
CA GLU A 202 -23.59 4.14 18.44
C GLU A 202 -23.49 5.63 18.74
N GLU A 203 -22.93 5.97 19.90
CA GLU A 203 -22.65 7.36 20.28
C GLU A 203 -21.35 7.83 19.61
N LEU A 204 -21.48 8.36 18.40
CA LEU A 204 -20.37 8.89 17.61
C LEU A 204 -20.32 10.42 17.64
N ASP A 205 -19.11 10.94 17.60
CA ASP A 205 -18.81 12.36 17.46
C ASP A 205 -18.86 12.77 15.98
N PHE A 206 -20.08 13.06 15.50
CA PHE A 206 -20.31 13.56 14.13
C PHE A 206 -19.81 15.00 13.90
N SER A 207 -19.25 15.68 14.91
CA SER A 207 -18.60 16.97 14.72
C SER A 207 -17.21 16.85 14.08
N LYS A 208 -16.64 15.63 14.06
CA LYS A 208 -15.38 15.35 13.39
C LYS A 208 -15.46 15.63 11.90
N LEU A 209 -14.46 16.35 11.41
CA LEU A 209 -14.32 16.73 10.02
C LEU A 209 -13.18 15.97 9.36
N GLY A 210 -13.40 15.65 8.10
CA GLY A 210 -12.46 15.05 7.18
C GLY A 210 -11.49 16.08 6.64
N ARG A 211 -10.76 15.69 5.60
CA ARG A 211 -9.89 16.62 4.90
C ARG A 211 -10.73 17.76 4.31
N PHE A 212 -10.16 18.96 4.24
CA PHE A 212 -10.86 20.16 3.74
C PHE A 212 -12.19 20.48 4.45
N TYR A 213 -12.31 20.13 5.74
CA TYR A 213 -13.48 20.42 6.57
C TYR A 213 -14.78 19.70 6.13
N LYS A 214 -14.65 18.57 5.41
CA LYS A 214 -15.81 17.79 4.95
C LYS A 214 -16.47 17.05 6.12
N SER A 215 -17.78 17.22 6.28
CA SER A 215 -18.56 16.52 7.29
C SER A 215 -18.96 15.13 6.83
N ILE A 216 -19.52 14.31 7.73
CA ILE A 216 -20.05 12.98 7.40
C ILE A 216 -21.11 13.00 6.28
N LEU A 217 -21.85 14.09 6.11
CA LEU A 217 -22.84 14.24 5.04
C LEU A 217 -22.20 14.31 3.65
N TYR A 218 -20.98 14.86 3.55
CA TYR A 218 -20.26 14.91 2.28
C TYR A 218 -19.93 13.50 1.77
N TYR A 219 -19.47 12.61 2.68
CA TYR A 219 -19.09 11.24 2.33
C TYR A 219 -20.29 10.33 2.02
N ILE A 220 -21.54 10.74 2.33
CA ILE A 220 -22.75 10.01 1.92
C ILE A 220 -23.00 10.13 0.41
N ILE A 221 -22.53 11.21 -0.22
CA ILE A 221 -22.86 11.58 -1.61
C ILE A 221 -21.84 11.00 -2.61
N LEU A 222 -20.72 10.44 -2.12
CA LEU A 222 -19.66 9.81 -2.91
C LEU A 222 -19.88 8.30 -3.01
#